data_AF-A0A2H5YV61-F1
#
_entry.id   AF-A0A2H5YV61-F1
#
_cell.length_a   1.000
_cell.length_b   1.000
_cell.length_c   1.000
_cell.angle_alpha   90.00
_cell.angle_beta   90.00
_cell.angle_gamma   90.00
#
_symmetry.space_group_name_H-M   'P 1'
#
loop_
_entity.id
_entity.type
_entity.pdbx_description
1 polymer ?
#
loop_
_entity_poly.entity_id
_entity_poly.type
_entity_poly.pdbx_seq_one_letter_code
_entity_poly.pdbx_strand_id
1 'polypeptide(L)' 'MSIASVIAKLRNRARRRAQRRANPVKDRPTMRSYPYRFRQTKRGRVPARQEDLLPMLRSRAERRKHRAETQKR' A
#
# COMPACT_ATOMS: atom_id res chain seq x y z
N MET A 1 25.99 7.10 -27.23
CA MET A 1 24.76 7.88 -26.97
C MET A 1 25.04 9.34 -27.30
N SER A 2 24.20 10.01 -28.08
CA SER A 2 24.40 11.44 -28.39
C SER A 2 23.88 12.34 -27.27
N ILE A 3 24.51 13.50 -27.08
CA ILE A 3 24.08 14.50 -26.09
C ILE A 3 22.61 14.91 -26.32
N ALA A 4 22.18 14.98 -27.58
CA ALA A 4 20.80 15.26 -27.96
C ALA A 4 19.80 14.23 -27.38
N SER A 5 20.15 12.93 -27.36
CA SER A 5 19.26 11.90 -26.82
C SER A 5 19.17 11.96 -25.30
N VAL A 6 20.24 12.39 -24.61
CA VAL A 6 20.24 12.64 -23.16
C VAL A 6 19.33 13.82 -22.82
N ILE A 7 19.44 14.92 -23.57
CA ILE A 7 18.59 16.12 -23.39
C ILE A 7 17.11 15.76 -23.62
N ALA A 8 16.79 15.02 -24.68
CA ALA A 8 15.43 14.57 -24.96
C ALA A 8 14.88 13.68 -23.82
N LYS A 9 15.71 12.79 -23.28
CA LYS A 9 15.36 11.92 -22.14
C LYS A 9 15.08 12.72 -20.87
N LEU A 10 15.89 13.75 -20.58
CA LEU A 10 15.69 14.64 -19.43
C LEU A 10 14.39 15.44 -19.57
N ARG A 11 14.12 16.03 -20.73
CA ARG A 11 12.87 16.76 -21.01
C ARG A 11 11.64 15.86 -20.86
N ASN A 12 11.68 14.65 -21.40
CA ASN A 12 10.59 13.67 -21.26
C ASN A 12 10.39 13.22 -19.81
N ARG A 13 11.46 13.13 -19.01
CA ARG A 13 11.37 12.80 -17.58
C ARG A 13 10.77 13.96 -16.78
N ALA A 14 11.17 15.19 -17.08
CA ALA A 14 10.61 16.40 -16.47
C ALA A 14 9.11 16.56 -16.78
N ARG A 15 8.71 16.39 -18.05
CA ARG A 15 7.30 16.43 -18.48
C ARG A 15 6.44 15.40 -17.74
N ARG A 16 6.89 14.14 -17.68
CA ARG A 16 6.17 13.07 -16.94
C ARG A 16 6.06 13.39 -15.45
N ARG A 17 7.08 14.00 -14.83
CA ARG A 17 7.05 14.41 -13.43
C ARG A 17 6.05 15.54 -13.19
N ALA A 18 5.99 16.52 -14.08
CA ALA A 18 5.01 17.62 -14.02
C ALA A 18 3.58 17.10 -14.15
N GLN A 19 3.30 16.24 -15.13
CA GLN A 19 1.98 15.62 -15.31
C GLN A 19 1.53 14.80 -14.10
N ARG A 20 2.43 14.00 -13.49
CA ARG A 20 2.13 13.26 -12.25
C ARG A 20 1.83 14.14 -11.05
N ARG A 21 2.36 15.37 -11.02
CA ARG A 21 2.09 16.36 -9.96
C ARG A 21 0.79 17.10 -10.20
N ALA A 22 0.50 17.46 -11.46
CA ALA A 22 -0.72 18.15 -11.85
C ALA A 22 -1.95 17.25 -11.72
N ASN A 23 -1.80 15.95 -12.02
CA ASN A 23 -2.84 14.94 -11.88
C ASN A 23 -2.45 13.97 -10.75
N PRO A 24 -2.55 14.37 -9.47
CA PRO A 24 -2.45 13.41 -8.39
C PRO A 24 -3.58 12.40 -8.61
N VAL A 25 -3.21 11.13 -8.84
CA VAL A 25 -4.16 10.03 -8.94
C VAL A 25 -4.99 10.06 -7.65
N LYS A 26 -6.24 10.56 -7.77
CA LYS A 26 -7.18 10.73 -6.64
C LYS A 26 -7.48 9.38 -5.97
N ASP A 27 -7.30 8.29 -6.72
CA ASP A 27 -7.53 6.91 -6.28
C ASP A 27 -6.26 6.22 -5.78
N ARG A 28 -5.33 6.94 -5.15
CA ARG A 28 -4.45 6.23 -4.22
C ARG A 28 -5.35 5.78 -3.08
N PRO A 29 -5.59 4.47 -2.88
CA PRO A 29 -6.35 4.02 -1.74
C PRO A 29 -5.64 4.60 -0.53
N THR A 30 -6.36 5.44 0.21
CA THR A 30 -6.03 5.97 1.53
C THR A 30 -4.98 5.08 2.17
N MET A 31 -3.76 5.61 2.32
CA MET A 31 -2.57 4.92 2.87
C MET A 31 -3.00 3.73 3.70
N ARG A 32 -2.99 2.51 3.12
CA ARG A 32 -3.71 1.31 3.62
C ARG A 32 -3.59 1.24 5.13
N SER A 33 -4.55 1.83 5.84
CA SER A 33 -4.48 1.97 7.27
C SER A 33 -4.98 0.63 7.76
N TYR A 34 -4.05 -0.30 7.92
CA TYR A 34 -4.37 -1.60 8.46
C TYR A 34 -4.98 -1.36 9.84
N PRO A 35 -6.30 -1.57 10.02
CA PRO A 35 -7.00 -1.18 11.24
C PRO A 35 -6.45 -1.92 12.46
N TYR A 36 -5.76 -3.04 12.23
CA TYR A 36 -5.08 -3.82 13.25
C TYR A 36 -3.74 -3.23 13.74
N ARG A 37 -3.20 -2.17 13.14
CA ARG A 37 -1.92 -1.58 13.59
C ARG A 37 -2.09 -0.58 14.73
N PHE A 38 -3.25 0.04 14.82
CA PHE A 38 -3.53 1.09 15.79
C PHE A 38 -4.91 0.90 16.38
N ARG A 39 -5.00 0.99 17.71
CA ARG A 39 -6.29 1.08 18.41
C ARG A 39 -6.68 2.54 18.58
N GLN A 40 -7.96 2.82 18.40
CA GLN A 40 -8.52 4.14 18.70
C GLN A 40 -8.84 4.20 20.19
N THR A 41 -8.31 5.22 20.87
CA THR A 41 -8.59 5.50 22.29
C THR A 41 -9.15 6.90 22.42
N LYS A 42 -9.72 7.24 23.59
CA LYS A 42 -10.19 8.61 23.88
C LYS A 42 -9.08 9.68 23.75
N ARG A 43 -7.81 9.28 23.88
CA ARG A 43 -6.62 10.15 23.74
C ARG A 43 -6.03 10.16 22.33
N GLY A 44 -6.66 9.46 21.37
CA GLY A 44 -6.20 9.33 19.99
C GLY A 44 -5.74 7.91 19.61
N ARG A 45 -5.00 7.81 18.49
CA ARG A 45 -4.48 6.54 17.96
C ARG A 45 -3.24 6.10 18.72
N VAL A 46 -3.28 4.88 19.24
CA VAL A 46 -2.17 4.24 19.95
C VAL A 46 -1.81 2.94 19.22
N PRO A 47 -0.54 2.49 19.22
CA PRO A 47 -0.19 1.18 18.69
C PRO A 47 -1.08 0.06 19.26
N ALA A 48 -1.48 -0.86 18.40
CA ALA A 48 -2.29 -2.01 18.78
C ALA A 48 -1.51 -2.95 19.73
N ARG A 49 -2.20 -3.52 20.72
CA ARG A 49 -1.64 -4.56 21.59
C ARG A 49 -1.66 -5.91 20.89
N GLN A 50 -0.97 -6.89 21.46
CA GLN A 50 -0.97 -8.27 20.96
C GLN A 50 -2.38 -8.86 20.87
N GLU A 51 -3.25 -8.56 21.85
CA GLU A 51 -4.65 -8.98 21.89
C GLU A 51 -5.46 -8.44 20.69
N ASP A 52 -5.24 -7.18 20.33
CA ASP A 52 -5.92 -6.51 19.21
C ASP A 52 -5.58 -7.15 17.84
N LEU A 53 -4.46 -7.89 17.77
CA LEU A 53 -4.01 -8.58 16.54
C LEU A 53 -4.65 -9.95 16.35
N LEU A 54 -5.32 -10.52 17.37
CA LEU A 54 -5.88 -11.87 17.32
C LEU A 54 -6.88 -12.08 16.17
N PRO A 55 -7.83 -11.16 15.90
CA PRO A 55 -8.76 -11.32 14.78
C PRO A 55 -8.06 -11.36 13.43
N MET A 56 -7.00 -10.56 13.25
CA MET A 56 -6.17 -10.58 12.03
C MET A 56 -5.46 -11.92 11.86
N LEU A 57 -4.88 -12.45 12.93
CA LEU A 57 -4.18 -13.74 12.89
C LEU A 57 -5.13 -14.88 12.54
N ARG A 58 -6.34 -14.91 13.13
CA ARG A 58 -7.40 -15.87 12.79
C ARG A 58 -7.79 -15.78 11.31
N SER A 59 -8.06 -14.57 10.80
CA SER A 59 -8.37 -14.35 9.37
C SER A 59 -7.27 -14.82 8.43
N ARG A 60 -5.99 -14.69 8.82
CA ARG A 60 -4.85 -15.18 8.02
C ARG A 60 -4.76 -16.70 8.05
N ALA A 61 -4.99 -17.32 9.20
CA ALA A 61 -5.01 -18.78 9.33
C ALA A 61 -6.10 -19.40 8.44
N GLU A 62 -7.32 -18.85 8.47
CA GLU A 62 -8.42 -19.33 7.62
C GLU A 62 -8.12 -19.18 6.12
N ARG A 63 -7.56 -18.03 5.70
CA ARG A 63 -7.12 -17.86 4.31
C ARG A 63 -6.02 -18.83 3.90
N ARG A 64 -5.12 -19.21 4.81
CA ARG A 64 -4.10 -20.23 4.53
C ARG A 64 -4.73 -21.61 4.36
N LYS A 65 -5.68 -21.99 5.22
CA LYS A 65 -6.43 -23.25 5.11
C LYS A 65 -7.16 -23.34 3.77
N HIS A 66 -7.95 -22.32 3.43
CA HIS A 66 -8.68 -22.29 2.17
C HIS A 66 -7.74 -22.39 0.95
N ARG A 67 -6.58 -21.71 0.98
CA ARG A 67 -5.58 -21.84 -0.10
C ARG A 67 -5.01 -23.26 -0.20
N ALA A 68 -4.71 -23.88 0.93
CA ALA A 68 -4.23 -25.26 0.96
C ALA A 68 -5.30 -26.23 0.45
N GLU A 69 -6.57 -26.03 0.77
CA GLU A 69 -7.69 -26.83 0.25
C GLU A 69 -7.86 -26.67 -1.26
N THR A 70 -7.76 -25.44 -1.78
CA THR A 70 -7.83 -25.19 -3.24
C THR A 70 -6.65 -25.76 -4.01
N GLN A 71 -5.48 -25.96 -3.39
CA GLN A 71 -4.32 -26.57 -4.04
C GLN A 71 -4.35 -28.11 -3.98
N LYS A 72 -5.16 -28.68 -3.09
CA LYS A 72 -5.34 -30.14 -2.96
C LYS A 72 -6.43 -30.69 -3.88
N ARG A 73 -7.31 -29.83 -4.39
CA ARG A 73 -8.30 -30.15 -5.43
C ARG A 73 -7.69 -29.93 -6.80
#